data_AF-A0A6B1CKM6-F1
#
_entry.id   AF-A0A6B1CKM6-F1
#
_cell.length_a   1.000
_cell.length_b   1.000
_cell.length_c   1.000
_cell.angle_alpha   90.00
_cell.angle_beta   90.00
_cell.angle_gamma   90.00
#
_symmetry.space_group_name_H-M   'P 1'
#
loop_
_entity.id
_entity.type
_entity.pdbx_description
1 polymer ?
#
loop_
_entity_poly.entity_id
_entity_poly.type
_entity_poly.pdbx_seq_one_letter_code
_entity_poly.pdbx_strand_id
1 'polypeptide(L)'
;MNREEICNHLINAGYKASLTADQTLLMVESSAGGQSVTLVHQFPDELLGPPKFCLVDAAKFGKLAHIIVGQNKDLGLVCVAEEDSISVNVDVPELVYEDWLDRHIRQLSRLFEEPDWNRQELLREFQTNWRFLCKQFGGKAGDIYVAWDKDCVDSLQVRAPKSNSPVSVGKKYFALADDLINGKHLEAVRRSADWSSRTSVGKGILVHLTKLEPAPNTGGELLPWYVSAMNRIDESGCRALNRLRKQPGKMYWVVFVAEIPGSVTSFAIHFRSQKKGRMPVSEEEARDWTMVPYNVRSLSRDALVPRGGGSIELAKKSVLLVGCGSVGSEVAYRLTSAGIGNLTITDSDVFSEDNLYRHTLCVKDIGFSKSVAVALDLQSKHPWANVVWRKDRLEDLRDPEALEPFDLIVVAIGSPTVERVFAEYCREHRIEVPVINCWVEAYGVGGHAILDVPGMKGCWHCAYVDPDTLGRGLASNLNFLKPNQDLTLTHGGCGIQFLPYSGIAAGLTATMTSDLCVRFLKDDIRTSSTVSWKGSSVEAEERGFKLTYRYRHFVEPLTVRPLYNQYCDFCSE
;
A
#
# COMPACT_ATOMS: atom_id res chain seq x y z
N MET A 1 -11.24 -38.62 -0.27
CA MET A 1 -11.85 -38.16 -1.52
C MET A 1 -12.05 -39.36 -2.43
N ASN A 2 -13.29 -39.62 -2.87
CA ASN A 2 -13.62 -40.75 -3.75
C ASN A 2 -13.53 -40.32 -5.22
N ARG A 3 -12.46 -40.72 -5.91
CA ARG A 3 -12.15 -40.25 -7.27
C ARG A 3 -13.10 -40.82 -8.32
N GLU A 4 -13.56 -42.06 -8.13
CA GLU A 4 -14.56 -42.69 -9.00
C GLU A 4 -15.91 -41.98 -8.90
N GLU A 5 -16.31 -41.58 -7.70
CA GLU A 5 -17.56 -40.84 -7.46
C GLU A 5 -17.54 -39.47 -8.15
N ILE A 6 -16.43 -38.74 -8.07
CA ILE A 6 -16.24 -37.48 -8.80
C ILE A 6 -16.33 -37.71 -10.32
N CYS A 7 -15.64 -38.73 -10.86
CA CYS A 7 -15.70 -39.02 -12.29
C CYS A 7 -17.11 -39.40 -12.74
N ASN A 8 -17.80 -40.25 -11.98
CA ASN A 8 -19.17 -40.67 -12.27
C ASN A 8 -20.15 -39.49 -12.19
N HIS A 9 -19.98 -38.60 -11.23
CA HIS A 9 -20.75 -37.36 -11.13
C HIS A 9 -20.60 -36.50 -12.39
N LEU A 10 -19.37 -36.28 -12.86
CA LEU A 10 -19.13 -35.53 -14.09
C LEU A 10 -19.73 -36.19 -15.34
N ILE A 11 -19.67 -37.53 -15.43
CA ILE A 11 -20.33 -38.28 -16.53
C ILE A 11 -21.85 -38.08 -16.47
N ASN A 12 -22.44 -38.18 -15.28
CA ASN A 12 -23.87 -37.96 -15.08
C ASN A 12 -24.30 -36.51 -15.38
N ALA A 13 -23.42 -35.54 -15.12
CA ALA A 13 -23.59 -34.13 -15.50
C ALA A 13 -23.41 -33.87 -17.01
N GLY A 14 -23.03 -34.88 -17.80
CA GLY A 14 -22.95 -34.82 -19.26
C GLY A 14 -21.55 -34.58 -19.83
N TYR A 15 -20.51 -34.57 -19.00
CA TYR A 15 -19.12 -34.46 -19.45
C TYR A 15 -18.58 -35.81 -19.93
N LYS A 16 -17.73 -35.80 -20.96
CA LYS A 16 -16.95 -36.99 -21.35
C LYS A 16 -15.72 -37.10 -20.45
N ALA A 17 -15.91 -37.59 -19.24
CA ALA A 17 -14.85 -37.76 -18.24
C ALA A 17 -14.37 -39.23 -18.16
N SER A 18 -13.08 -39.43 -17.92
CA SER A 18 -12.48 -40.74 -17.67
C SER A 18 -11.30 -40.64 -16.68
N LEU A 19 -11.00 -41.76 -16.01
CA LEU A 19 -9.85 -41.89 -15.11
C LEU A 19 -8.77 -42.77 -15.75
N THR A 20 -7.50 -42.47 -15.44
CA THR A 20 -6.41 -43.39 -15.75
C THR A 20 -6.50 -44.69 -14.94
N ALA A 21 -5.81 -45.75 -15.38
CA ALA A 21 -5.85 -47.06 -14.74
C ALA A 21 -5.40 -47.05 -13.26
N ASP A 22 -4.54 -46.11 -12.88
CA ASP A 22 -4.07 -45.87 -11.50
C ASP A 22 -4.94 -44.85 -10.74
N GLN A 23 -5.99 -44.33 -11.37
CA GLN A 23 -6.93 -43.33 -10.83
C GLN A 23 -6.25 -42.06 -10.30
N THR A 24 -5.11 -41.68 -10.87
CA THR A 24 -4.39 -40.45 -10.47
C THR A 24 -4.78 -39.24 -11.32
N LEU A 25 -5.16 -39.47 -12.58
CA LEU A 25 -5.53 -38.42 -13.52
C LEU A 25 -7.00 -38.52 -13.92
N LEU A 26 -7.67 -37.37 -13.87
CA LEU A 26 -8.98 -37.13 -14.48
C LEU A 26 -8.78 -36.51 -15.86
N MET A 27 -9.32 -37.13 -16.89
CA MET A 27 -9.34 -36.61 -18.25
C MET A 27 -10.77 -36.22 -18.63
N VAL A 28 -10.96 -35.04 -19.22
CA VAL A 28 -12.26 -34.55 -19.67
C VAL A 28 -12.15 -34.05 -21.11
N GLU A 29 -12.90 -34.64 -22.03
CA GLU A 29 -13.09 -34.14 -23.38
C GLU A 29 -14.29 -33.21 -23.44
N SER A 30 -14.11 -32.01 -23.98
CA SER A 30 -15.19 -31.03 -24.10
C SER A 30 -15.06 -30.17 -25.37
N SER A 31 -16.06 -29.33 -25.61
CA SER A 31 -16.03 -28.27 -26.62
C SER A 31 -16.00 -26.93 -25.92
N ALA A 32 -14.99 -26.11 -26.23
CA ALA A 32 -14.88 -24.74 -25.75
C ALA A 32 -14.80 -23.81 -26.95
N GLY A 33 -15.69 -22.82 -27.06
CA GLY A 33 -15.70 -21.86 -28.16
C GLY A 33 -15.77 -22.47 -29.57
N GLY A 34 -16.46 -23.61 -29.71
CA GLY A 34 -16.51 -24.40 -30.95
C GLY A 34 -15.25 -25.21 -31.27
N GLN A 35 -14.23 -25.20 -30.42
CA GLN A 35 -13.02 -26.01 -30.55
C GLN A 35 -13.04 -27.22 -29.62
N SER A 36 -12.59 -28.36 -30.12
CA SER A 36 -12.42 -29.57 -29.31
C SER A 36 -11.19 -29.41 -28.41
N VAL A 37 -11.39 -29.56 -27.10
CA VAL A 37 -10.36 -29.44 -26.07
C VAL A 37 -10.35 -30.67 -25.16
N THR A 38 -9.17 -31.01 -24.67
CA THR A 38 -8.98 -32.04 -23.64
C THR A 38 -8.35 -31.40 -22.42
N LEU A 39 -9.01 -31.56 -21.28
CA LEU A 39 -8.58 -31.07 -19.98
C LEU A 39 -8.12 -32.24 -19.12
N VAL A 40 -7.00 -32.07 -18.42
CA VAL A 40 -6.46 -33.09 -17.51
C VAL A 40 -6.23 -32.49 -16.14
N HIS A 41 -6.67 -33.18 -15.10
CA HIS A 41 -6.42 -32.82 -13.71
C HIS A 41 -5.74 -33.97 -12.97
N GLN A 42 -4.71 -33.66 -12.19
CA GLN A 42 -4.11 -34.61 -11.28
C GLN A 42 -4.74 -34.46 -9.90
N PHE A 43 -5.37 -35.53 -9.41
CA PHE A 43 -5.97 -35.52 -8.08
C PHE A 43 -4.90 -35.31 -7.01
N PRO A 44 -5.09 -34.35 -6.10
CA PRO A 44 -4.28 -34.29 -4.90
C PRO A 44 -4.66 -35.43 -3.94
N ASP A 45 -3.81 -35.67 -2.94
CA ASP A 45 -4.14 -36.57 -1.84
C ASP A 45 -5.26 -35.97 -0.96
N GLU A 46 -5.26 -34.64 -0.81
CA GLU A 46 -6.24 -33.88 -0.05
C GLU A 46 -6.69 -32.64 -0.84
N LEU A 47 -7.99 -32.33 -0.82
CA LEU A 47 -8.55 -31.16 -1.51
C LEU A 47 -8.32 -29.90 -0.65
N LEU A 48 -7.10 -29.36 -0.71
CA LEU A 48 -6.73 -28.14 0.02
C LEU A 48 -6.99 -26.85 -0.78
N GLY A 49 -7.58 -26.97 -1.96
CA GLY A 49 -7.82 -25.86 -2.87
C GLY A 49 -8.61 -26.32 -4.09
N PRO A 50 -8.85 -25.39 -5.02
CA PRO A 50 -9.66 -25.69 -6.19
C PRO A 50 -8.97 -26.67 -7.16
N PRO A 51 -9.75 -27.55 -7.84
CA PRO A 51 -9.23 -28.41 -8.88
C PRO A 51 -8.59 -27.62 -10.04
N LYS A 52 -7.39 -28.03 -10.42
CA LYS A 52 -6.58 -27.39 -11.48
C LYS A 52 -6.61 -28.23 -12.75
N PHE A 53 -7.19 -27.70 -13.83
CA PHE A 53 -7.20 -28.41 -15.11
C PHE A 53 -6.15 -27.84 -16.07
N CYS A 54 -5.40 -28.73 -16.70
CA CYS A 54 -4.43 -28.44 -17.74
C CYS A 54 -5.03 -28.73 -19.13
N LEU A 55 -4.91 -27.78 -20.05
CA LEU A 55 -5.22 -27.94 -21.45
C LEU A 55 -4.12 -28.76 -22.15
N VAL A 56 -4.51 -29.86 -22.80
CA VAL A 56 -3.63 -30.67 -23.63
C VAL A 56 -3.40 -29.99 -24.99
N ASP A 57 -2.17 -30.08 -25.50
CA ASP A 57 -1.71 -29.48 -26.75
C ASP A 57 -1.96 -27.98 -26.83
N ALA A 58 -1.79 -27.26 -25.71
CA ALA A 58 -2.06 -25.82 -25.61
C ALA A 58 -1.41 -24.99 -26.73
N ALA A 59 -0.22 -25.40 -27.21
CA ALA A 59 0.48 -24.73 -28.31
C ALA A 59 -0.30 -24.70 -29.64
N LYS A 60 -1.21 -25.66 -29.88
CA LYS A 60 -2.05 -25.73 -31.09
C LYS A 60 -2.98 -24.52 -31.22
N PHE A 61 -3.38 -23.95 -30.10
CA PHE A 61 -4.38 -22.90 -30.03
C PHE A 61 -3.78 -21.47 -30.06
N GLY A 62 -2.48 -21.37 -30.32
CA GLY A 62 -1.77 -20.09 -30.35
C GLY A 62 -1.53 -19.53 -28.94
N LYS A 63 -1.40 -18.20 -28.86
CA LYS A 63 -1.09 -17.53 -27.59
C LYS A 63 -2.38 -17.17 -26.87
N LEU A 64 -2.60 -17.81 -25.73
CA LEU A 64 -3.77 -17.64 -24.89
C LEU A 64 -3.36 -17.07 -23.55
N ALA A 65 -4.06 -16.04 -23.10
CA ALA A 65 -3.96 -15.56 -21.72
C ALA A 65 -4.47 -16.63 -20.76
N HIS A 66 -4.07 -16.56 -19.49
CA HIS A 66 -4.44 -17.49 -18.43
C HIS A 66 -3.98 -18.93 -18.65
N ILE A 67 -3.08 -19.19 -19.61
CA ILE A 67 -2.54 -20.52 -19.86
C ILE A 67 -1.04 -20.53 -19.58
N ILE A 68 -0.65 -21.21 -18.49
CA ILE A 68 0.74 -21.35 -18.08
C ILE A 68 1.28 -22.65 -18.68
N VAL A 69 2.05 -22.50 -19.76
CA VAL A 69 2.70 -23.64 -20.43
C VAL A 69 3.99 -24.02 -19.72
N GLY A 70 4.12 -25.29 -19.34
CA GLY A 70 5.33 -25.84 -18.73
C GLY A 70 6.50 -26.00 -19.71
N GLN A 71 7.60 -26.61 -19.27
CA GLN A 71 8.74 -26.89 -20.16
C GLN A 71 8.40 -27.92 -21.25
N ASN A 72 7.53 -28.89 -20.93
CA ASN A 72 6.86 -29.73 -21.93
C ASN A 72 5.67 -28.93 -22.48
N LYS A 73 5.77 -28.49 -23.73
CA LYS A 73 4.81 -27.59 -24.41
C LYS A 73 3.42 -28.20 -24.65
N ASP A 74 3.22 -29.43 -24.20
CA ASP A 74 2.03 -30.24 -24.45
C ASP A 74 0.95 -30.05 -23.38
N LEU A 75 1.27 -29.42 -22.24
CA LEU A 75 0.31 -29.11 -21.18
C LEU A 75 0.37 -27.64 -20.77
N GLY A 76 -0.79 -26.97 -20.79
CA GLY A 76 -0.97 -25.61 -20.30
C GLY A 76 -1.93 -25.56 -19.12
N LEU A 77 -1.45 -25.21 -17.93
CA LEU A 77 -2.32 -25.01 -16.77
C LEU A 77 -3.23 -23.81 -17.02
N VAL A 78 -4.55 -24.00 -16.95
CA VAL A 78 -5.53 -22.93 -17.13
C VAL A 78 -5.77 -22.27 -15.78
N CYS A 79 -5.51 -20.97 -15.69
CA CYS A 79 -5.72 -20.17 -14.50
C CYS A 79 -7.17 -19.67 -14.47
N VAL A 80 -7.86 -19.96 -13.38
CA VAL A 80 -9.25 -19.56 -13.14
C VAL A 80 -9.32 -18.98 -11.73
N ALA A 81 -9.30 -17.66 -11.62
CA ALA A 81 -9.35 -16.90 -10.35
C ALA A 81 -8.13 -17.04 -9.41
N GLU A 82 -8.10 -16.20 -8.36
CA GLU A 82 -7.10 -16.26 -7.28
C GLU A 82 -7.49 -17.32 -6.24
N GLU A 83 -6.62 -18.30 -6.06
CA GLU A 83 -6.86 -19.50 -5.24
C GLU A 83 -6.97 -19.18 -3.74
N ASP A 84 -6.18 -18.22 -3.25
CA ASP A 84 -6.00 -17.96 -1.80
C ASP A 84 -7.19 -17.24 -1.13
N SER A 85 -8.19 -16.82 -1.91
CA SER A 85 -9.34 -16.01 -1.42
C SER A 85 -10.68 -16.74 -1.50
N ILE A 86 -10.70 -18.02 -1.89
CA ILE A 86 -11.93 -18.77 -2.13
C ILE A 86 -12.07 -19.92 -1.14
N SER A 87 -13.19 -19.93 -0.41
CA SER A 87 -13.58 -21.08 0.42
C SER A 87 -14.07 -22.21 -0.48
N VAL A 88 -13.36 -23.34 -0.48
CA VAL A 88 -13.78 -24.56 -1.18
C VAL A 88 -14.53 -25.45 -0.20
N ASN A 89 -15.76 -25.83 -0.53
CA ASN A 89 -16.55 -26.74 0.29
C ASN A 89 -16.09 -28.20 0.07
N VAL A 90 -15.12 -28.64 0.87
CA VAL A 90 -14.53 -29.99 0.78
C VAL A 90 -15.51 -31.12 1.15
N ASP A 91 -16.66 -30.78 1.75
CA ASP A 91 -17.70 -31.75 2.11
C ASP A 91 -18.46 -32.29 0.89
N VAL A 92 -18.39 -31.60 -0.25
CA VAL A 92 -19.06 -31.97 -1.52
C VAL A 92 -18.09 -31.86 -2.71
N PRO A 93 -17.02 -32.68 -2.75
CA PRO A 93 -15.96 -32.55 -3.73
C PRO A 93 -16.47 -32.67 -5.17
N GLU A 94 -17.47 -33.53 -5.43
CA GLU A 94 -18.08 -33.70 -6.75
C GLU A 94 -18.64 -32.40 -7.34
N LEU A 95 -19.33 -31.58 -6.54
CA LEU A 95 -19.85 -30.27 -6.97
C LEU A 95 -18.73 -29.25 -7.18
N VAL A 96 -17.67 -29.33 -6.36
CA VAL A 96 -16.47 -28.48 -6.54
C VAL A 96 -15.82 -28.80 -7.89
N TYR A 97 -15.61 -30.07 -8.20
CA TYR A 97 -14.99 -30.47 -9.46
C TYR A 97 -15.84 -30.07 -10.68
N GLU A 98 -17.16 -30.19 -10.59
CA GLU A 98 -18.07 -29.74 -11.64
C GLU A 98 -18.02 -28.22 -11.86
N ASP A 99 -18.20 -27.42 -10.80
CA ASP A 99 -18.18 -25.95 -10.92
C ASP A 99 -16.83 -25.45 -11.45
N TRP A 100 -15.72 -26.00 -10.95
CA TRP A 100 -14.40 -25.60 -11.40
C TRP A 100 -14.12 -26.04 -12.84
N LEU A 101 -14.53 -27.24 -13.25
CA LEU A 101 -14.43 -27.66 -14.64
C LEU A 101 -15.21 -26.72 -15.58
N ASP A 102 -16.45 -26.37 -15.22
CA ASP A 102 -17.28 -25.44 -15.98
C ASP A 102 -16.61 -24.05 -16.10
N ARG A 103 -16.04 -23.53 -15.01
CA ARG A 103 -15.26 -22.28 -15.05
C ARG A 103 -14.06 -22.35 -16.00
N HIS A 104 -13.33 -23.47 -16.03
CA HIS A 104 -12.20 -23.65 -16.96
C HIS A 104 -12.68 -23.68 -18.41
N ILE A 105 -13.77 -24.39 -18.71
CA ILE A 105 -14.34 -24.47 -20.06
C ILE A 105 -14.88 -23.10 -20.51
N ARG A 106 -15.55 -22.35 -19.63
CA ARG A 106 -16.03 -20.99 -19.92
C ARG A 106 -14.87 -20.04 -20.20
N GLN A 107 -13.80 -20.11 -19.40
CA GLN A 107 -12.60 -19.29 -19.61
C GLN A 107 -11.98 -19.58 -20.98
N LEU A 108 -11.81 -20.86 -21.34
CA LEU A 108 -11.29 -21.25 -22.66
C LEU A 108 -12.21 -20.82 -23.80
N SER A 109 -13.53 -21.01 -23.66
CA SER A 109 -14.51 -20.59 -24.67
C SER A 109 -14.37 -19.11 -24.98
N ARG A 110 -14.29 -18.28 -23.94
CA ARG A 110 -14.12 -16.84 -24.08
C ARG A 110 -12.79 -16.48 -24.75
N LEU A 111 -11.69 -17.15 -24.40
CA LEU A 111 -10.38 -16.92 -25.02
C LEU A 111 -10.39 -17.23 -26.53
N PHE A 112 -11.17 -18.23 -26.97
CA PHE A 112 -11.28 -18.60 -28.37
C PHE A 112 -12.24 -17.72 -29.17
N GLU A 113 -13.36 -17.33 -28.57
CA GLU A 113 -14.42 -16.55 -29.24
C GLU A 113 -14.11 -15.04 -29.29
N GLU A 114 -13.31 -14.52 -28.34
CA GLU A 114 -13.02 -13.08 -28.21
C GLU A 114 -11.51 -12.78 -28.35
N PRO A 115 -10.94 -12.70 -29.57
CA PRO A 115 -9.50 -12.44 -29.78
C PRO A 115 -9.01 -11.12 -29.17
N ASP A 116 -9.84 -10.07 -29.20
CA ASP A 116 -9.51 -8.77 -28.61
C ASP A 116 -9.44 -8.85 -27.09
N TRP A 117 -10.33 -9.62 -26.46
CA TRP A 117 -10.30 -9.85 -25.02
C TRP A 117 -9.07 -10.66 -24.62
N ASN A 118 -8.77 -11.75 -25.34
CA ASN A 118 -7.53 -12.51 -25.15
C ASN A 118 -6.29 -11.61 -25.26
N ARG A 119 -6.25 -10.70 -26.25
CA ARG A 119 -5.15 -9.73 -26.38
C ARG A 119 -5.05 -8.80 -25.17
N GLN A 120 -6.17 -8.31 -24.63
CA GLN A 120 -6.17 -7.45 -23.44
C GLN A 120 -5.69 -8.20 -22.20
N GLU A 121 -6.14 -9.44 -22.00
CA GLU A 121 -5.68 -10.28 -20.89
C GLU A 121 -4.18 -10.61 -21.01
N LEU A 122 -3.67 -10.86 -22.21
CA LEU A 122 -2.23 -11.04 -22.44
C LEU A 122 -1.40 -9.80 -22.06
N LEU A 123 -1.98 -8.60 -22.17
CA LEU A 123 -1.35 -7.37 -21.68
C LEU A 123 -1.41 -7.26 -20.15
N ARG A 124 -2.53 -7.69 -19.52
CA ARG A 124 -2.61 -7.77 -18.05
C ARG A 124 -1.57 -8.74 -17.47
N GLU A 125 -1.33 -9.85 -18.17
CA GLU A 125 -0.33 -10.86 -17.82
C GLU A 125 1.09 -10.54 -18.30
N PHE A 126 1.31 -9.35 -18.88
CA PHE A 126 2.59 -9.00 -19.48
C PHE A 126 3.77 -9.25 -18.53
N GLN A 127 3.65 -8.83 -17.26
CA GLN A 127 4.73 -8.97 -16.29
C GLN A 127 5.05 -10.44 -15.96
N THR A 128 4.02 -11.30 -15.90
CA THR A 128 4.18 -12.74 -15.68
C THR A 128 4.89 -13.38 -16.86
N ASN A 129 4.43 -13.08 -18.08
CA ASN A 129 5.06 -13.57 -19.31
C ASN A 129 6.50 -13.06 -19.47
N TRP A 130 6.77 -11.80 -19.12
CA TRP A 130 8.11 -11.24 -19.10
C TRP A 130 9.05 -11.93 -18.09
N ARG A 131 8.53 -12.31 -16.91
CA ARG A 131 9.30 -13.10 -15.92
C ARG A 131 9.67 -14.47 -16.46
N PHE A 132 8.76 -15.14 -17.16
CA PHE A 132 9.06 -16.41 -17.80
C PHE A 132 10.11 -16.27 -18.89
N LEU A 133 10.02 -15.22 -19.72
CA LEU A 133 11.06 -14.89 -20.68
C LEU A 133 12.42 -14.69 -20.00
N CYS A 134 12.48 -13.92 -18.90
CA CYS A 134 13.71 -13.74 -18.13
C CYS A 134 14.32 -15.07 -17.67
N LYS A 135 13.51 -16.03 -17.22
CA LYS A 135 13.99 -17.36 -16.78
C LYS A 135 14.69 -18.13 -17.91
N GLN A 136 14.29 -17.95 -19.17
CA GLN A 136 14.94 -18.62 -20.32
C GLN A 136 16.39 -18.18 -20.52
N PHE A 137 16.75 -16.97 -20.06
CA PHE A 137 18.14 -16.47 -20.10
C PHE A 137 18.99 -16.97 -18.93
N GLY A 138 18.47 -17.86 -18.07
CA GLY A 138 19.15 -18.45 -16.93
C GLY A 138 19.61 -17.41 -15.90
N GLY A 139 20.70 -17.68 -15.16
CA GLY A 139 21.27 -16.77 -14.16
C GLY A 139 21.81 -15.44 -14.71
N LYS A 140 21.70 -15.18 -16.03
CA LYS A 140 22.10 -13.91 -16.66
C LYS A 140 21.02 -12.83 -16.54
N ALA A 141 19.75 -13.21 -16.42
CA ALA A 141 18.63 -12.30 -16.19
C ALA A 141 18.25 -12.29 -14.70
N GLY A 142 17.68 -11.18 -14.24
CA GLY A 142 17.27 -11.04 -12.85
C GLY A 142 16.40 -9.82 -12.62
N ASP A 143 16.50 -9.26 -11.43
CA ASP A 143 15.73 -8.09 -11.03
C ASP A 143 16.64 -6.86 -11.01
N ILE A 144 16.09 -5.73 -11.46
CA ILE A 144 16.64 -4.39 -11.25
C ILE A 144 15.63 -3.57 -10.47
N TYR A 145 16.08 -2.91 -9.41
CA TYR A 145 15.28 -1.90 -8.73
C TYR A 145 15.42 -0.58 -9.46
N VAL A 146 14.31 0.09 -9.72
CA VAL A 146 14.31 1.38 -10.41
C VAL A 146 13.47 2.34 -9.59
N ALA A 147 14.09 3.38 -9.01
CA ALA A 147 13.34 4.45 -8.37
C ALA A 147 13.17 5.64 -9.32
N TRP A 148 11.92 6.03 -9.52
CA TRP A 148 11.48 7.05 -10.46
C TRP A 148 10.10 7.59 -10.03
N ASP A 149 9.76 8.80 -10.48
CA ASP A 149 8.42 9.39 -10.32
C ASP A 149 7.86 9.73 -11.70
N LYS A 150 6.53 9.77 -11.84
CA LYS A 150 5.83 9.93 -13.14
C LYS A 150 6.20 11.20 -13.89
N ASP A 151 6.60 12.25 -13.17
CA ASP A 151 7.01 13.53 -13.72
C ASP A 151 8.49 13.54 -14.18
N CYS A 152 9.26 12.49 -13.86
CA CYS A 152 10.67 12.36 -14.25
C CYS A 152 10.78 11.63 -15.59
N VAL A 153 11.27 12.33 -16.62
CA VAL A 153 11.54 11.71 -17.93
C VAL A 153 13.01 11.86 -18.27
N ASP A 154 13.89 11.23 -17.52
CA ASP A 154 15.31 11.49 -17.70
C ASP A 154 16.21 10.30 -17.37
N SER A 155 17.45 10.44 -17.84
CA SER A 155 18.49 9.43 -17.79
C SER A 155 18.58 8.73 -16.44
N LEU A 156 18.83 7.43 -16.50
CA LEU A 156 19.03 6.59 -15.34
C LEU A 156 20.52 6.41 -15.09
N GLN A 157 20.94 6.62 -13.86
CA GLN A 157 22.21 6.08 -13.38
C GLN A 157 21.98 4.68 -12.85
N VAL A 158 22.76 3.71 -13.36
CA VAL A 158 22.66 2.32 -12.93
C VAL A 158 23.92 1.92 -12.16
N ARG A 159 23.69 1.32 -10.99
CA ARG A 159 24.71 0.88 -10.05
C ARG A 159 24.69 -0.65 -9.92
N ALA A 160 25.88 -1.23 -9.81
CA ALA A 160 26.07 -2.67 -9.78
C ALA A 160 25.52 -3.31 -8.49
N PRO A 161 25.22 -4.62 -8.52
CA PRO A 161 25.10 -5.42 -7.30
C PRO A 161 26.37 -5.37 -6.45
N LYS A 162 26.20 -5.41 -5.13
CA LYS A 162 27.28 -5.59 -4.15
C LYS A 162 27.15 -6.99 -3.54
N SER A 163 28.12 -7.87 -3.81
CA SER A 163 28.09 -9.27 -3.38
C SER A 163 27.95 -9.42 -1.85
N ASN A 164 28.61 -8.53 -1.10
CA ASN A 164 28.68 -8.59 0.36
C ASN A 164 27.61 -7.74 1.06
N SER A 165 26.55 -7.33 0.35
CA SER A 165 25.46 -6.59 0.99
C SER A 165 24.70 -7.48 1.98
N PRO A 166 24.41 -7.01 3.21
CA PRO A 166 23.58 -7.75 4.16
C PRO A 166 22.11 -7.78 3.74
N VAL A 167 21.65 -6.83 2.91
CA VAL A 167 20.26 -6.71 2.44
C VAL A 167 20.11 -7.12 0.96
N SER A 168 18.95 -7.69 0.61
CA SER A 168 18.67 -8.25 -0.73
C SER A 168 18.72 -7.21 -1.86
N VAL A 169 18.22 -5.99 -1.61
CA VAL A 169 18.27 -4.86 -2.54
C VAL A 169 19.71 -4.51 -2.94
N GLY A 170 20.65 -4.66 -2.01
CA GLY A 170 22.09 -4.51 -2.24
C GLY A 170 22.69 -5.49 -3.25
N LYS A 171 22.11 -6.69 -3.36
CA LYS A 171 22.59 -7.80 -4.21
C LYS A 171 22.02 -7.76 -5.63
N LYS A 172 21.25 -6.72 -6.00
CA LYS A 172 20.64 -6.54 -7.32
C LYS A 172 21.09 -5.23 -7.95
N TYR A 173 20.87 -5.06 -9.25
CA TYR A 173 21.10 -3.76 -9.89
C TYR A 173 20.12 -2.74 -9.32
N PHE A 174 20.58 -1.49 -9.22
CA PHE A 174 19.77 -0.39 -8.72
C PHE A 174 19.93 0.81 -9.65
N ALA A 175 18.81 1.37 -10.09
CA ALA A 175 18.76 2.54 -10.93
C ALA A 175 17.99 3.68 -10.27
N LEU A 176 18.48 4.91 -10.46
CA LEU A 176 17.81 6.14 -10.06
C LEU A 176 17.72 7.06 -11.27
N ALA A 177 16.57 7.72 -11.44
CA ALA A 177 16.45 8.85 -12.35
C ALA A 177 17.32 10.02 -11.86
N ASP A 178 17.99 10.71 -12.78
CA ASP A 178 18.98 11.75 -12.44
C ASP A 178 18.40 12.86 -11.55
N ASP A 179 17.18 13.31 -11.81
CA ASP A 179 16.49 14.36 -11.03
C ASP A 179 16.27 13.97 -9.56
N LEU A 180 16.20 12.67 -9.31
CA LEU A 180 15.92 12.09 -7.99
C LEU A 180 17.19 11.82 -7.18
N ILE A 181 18.37 11.86 -7.80
CA ILE A 181 19.65 11.53 -7.14
C ILE A 181 19.96 12.49 -6.00
N ASN A 182 19.51 13.75 -6.09
CA ASN A 182 19.75 14.78 -5.08
C ASN A 182 18.52 15.10 -4.22
N GLY A 183 17.37 14.46 -4.48
CA GLY A 183 16.13 14.69 -3.74
C GLY A 183 16.19 14.18 -2.29
N LYS A 184 15.70 14.98 -1.33
CA LYS A 184 15.63 14.60 0.08
C LYS A 184 14.74 13.36 0.32
N HIS A 185 13.61 13.27 -0.38
CA HIS A 185 12.63 12.17 -0.25
C HIS A 185 13.21 10.78 -0.58
N LEU A 186 14.31 10.69 -1.33
CA LEU A 186 14.92 9.40 -1.68
C LEU A 186 16.24 9.14 -0.95
N GLU A 187 16.54 9.89 0.10
CA GLU A 187 17.70 9.61 0.95
C GLU A 187 17.61 8.23 1.61
N ALA A 188 16.45 7.87 2.17
CA ALA A 188 16.22 6.55 2.76
C ALA A 188 16.38 5.42 1.73
N VAL A 189 15.89 5.64 0.50
CA VAL A 189 16.03 4.69 -0.62
C VAL A 189 17.50 4.56 -1.02
N ARG A 190 18.21 5.68 -1.17
CA ARG A 190 19.66 5.70 -1.50
C ARG A 190 20.50 4.99 -0.44
N ARG A 191 20.21 5.26 0.84
CA ARG A 191 20.90 4.65 1.99
C ARG A 191 20.64 3.15 2.06
N SER A 192 19.39 2.73 1.95
CA SER A 192 19.01 1.30 1.93
C SER A 192 19.56 0.56 0.72
N ALA A 193 19.74 1.27 -0.39
CA ALA A 193 20.37 0.76 -1.58
C ALA A 193 21.91 0.81 -1.52
N ASP A 194 22.57 1.27 -0.45
CA ASP A 194 24.04 1.37 -0.40
C ASP A 194 24.63 2.23 -1.55
N TRP A 195 23.83 3.18 -2.07
CA TRP A 195 24.03 3.81 -3.38
C TRP A 195 25.45 4.34 -3.62
N SER A 196 25.98 5.13 -2.68
CA SER A 196 27.29 5.77 -2.79
C SER A 196 28.46 4.77 -2.81
N SER A 197 28.27 3.58 -2.25
CA SER A 197 29.32 2.54 -2.21
C SER A 197 29.37 1.66 -3.46
N ARG A 198 28.40 1.81 -4.38
CA ARG A 198 28.28 0.95 -5.57
C ARG A 198 28.99 1.53 -6.79
N THR A 199 29.60 0.65 -7.56
CA THR A 199 30.19 0.98 -8.86
C THR A 199 29.11 1.37 -9.87
N SER A 200 29.32 2.47 -10.61
CA SER A 200 28.48 2.84 -11.76
C SER A 200 28.77 1.89 -12.92
N VAL A 201 27.73 1.29 -13.50
CA VAL A 201 27.85 0.20 -14.49
C VAL A 201 27.07 0.46 -15.78
N GLY A 202 26.83 1.73 -16.09
CA GLY A 202 26.24 2.13 -17.36
C GLY A 202 25.19 3.22 -17.17
N LYS A 203 24.76 3.72 -18.33
CA LYS A 203 23.69 4.72 -18.43
C LYS A 203 22.43 4.02 -18.89
N GLY A 204 21.30 4.42 -18.34
CA GLY A 204 20.01 3.96 -18.80
C GLY A 204 19.10 5.10 -19.20
N ILE A 205 17.97 4.73 -19.77
CA ILE A 205 16.82 5.61 -19.99
C ILE A 205 15.57 4.92 -19.48
N LEU A 206 14.65 5.71 -18.98
CA LEU A 206 13.26 5.31 -18.76
C LEU A 206 12.42 5.90 -19.90
N VAL A 207 11.63 5.07 -20.57
CA VAL A 207 10.80 5.49 -21.71
C VAL A 207 9.37 4.98 -21.55
N HIS A 208 8.41 5.81 -21.95
CA HIS A 208 7.00 5.45 -21.94
C HIS A 208 6.60 4.90 -23.31
N LEU A 209 5.91 3.76 -23.33
CA LEU A 209 5.35 3.20 -24.55
C LEU A 209 3.94 3.74 -24.77
N THR A 210 3.72 4.33 -25.93
CA THR A 210 2.40 4.75 -26.41
C THR A 210 1.45 3.58 -26.65
N LYS A 211 2.01 2.42 -27.02
CA LYS A 211 1.23 1.18 -27.23
C LYS A 211 2.09 -0.06 -26.94
N LEU A 212 1.63 -0.87 -25.99
CA LEU A 212 2.27 -2.13 -25.63
C LEU A 212 1.78 -3.30 -26.50
N GLU A 213 2.70 -4.20 -26.82
CA GLU A 213 2.41 -5.53 -27.38
C GLU A 213 2.59 -6.60 -26.30
N PRO A 214 1.87 -7.74 -26.40
CA PRO A 214 2.13 -8.89 -25.55
C PRO A 214 3.62 -9.25 -25.50
N ALA A 215 4.11 -9.69 -24.34
CA ALA A 215 5.52 -10.04 -24.16
C ALA A 215 5.97 -11.13 -25.15
N PRO A 216 7.25 -11.21 -25.55
CA PRO A 216 7.78 -12.31 -26.36
C PRO A 216 7.61 -13.67 -25.68
N ASN A 217 7.39 -14.74 -26.44
CA ASN A 217 7.31 -16.09 -25.90
C ASN A 217 8.70 -16.70 -25.69
N THR A 218 9.64 -16.36 -26.57
CA THR A 218 10.98 -16.95 -26.59
C THR A 218 12.07 -15.88 -26.68
N GLY A 219 13.28 -16.24 -26.23
CA GLY A 219 14.44 -15.36 -26.37
C GLY A 219 14.76 -14.95 -27.82
N GLY A 220 14.38 -15.76 -28.82
CA GLY A 220 14.57 -15.45 -30.24
C GLY A 220 13.67 -14.33 -30.76
N GLU A 221 12.50 -14.14 -30.14
CA GLU A 221 11.54 -13.09 -30.50
C GLU A 221 11.86 -11.74 -29.84
N LEU A 222 12.80 -11.70 -28.88
CA LEU A 222 13.09 -10.49 -28.10
C LEU A 222 13.61 -9.33 -28.95
N LEU A 223 14.47 -9.60 -29.93
CA LEU A 223 15.06 -8.55 -30.76
C LEU A 223 14.01 -7.89 -31.69
N PRO A 224 13.23 -8.64 -32.50
CA PRO A 224 12.16 -8.06 -33.30
C PRO A 224 11.13 -7.30 -32.44
N TRP A 225 10.78 -7.85 -31.28
CA TRP A 225 9.85 -7.22 -30.34
C TRP A 225 10.42 -5.89 -29.79
N TYR A 226 11.71 -5.86 -29.42
CA TYR A 226 12.38 -4.65 -28.96
C TYR A 226 12.33 -3.54 -30.01
N VAL A 227 12.66 -3.85 -31.26
CA VAL A 227 12.63 -2.86 -32.35
C VAL A 227 11.21 -2.33 -32.58
N SER A 228 10.19 -3.20 -32.51
CA SER A 228 8.77 -2.78 -32.53
C SER A 228 8.45 -1.82 -31.38
N ALA A 229 8.90 -2.12 -30.16
CA ALA A 229 8.68 -1.26 -28.99
C ALA A 229 9.38 0.11 -29.11
N MET A 230 10.61 0.14 -29.64
CA MET A 230 11.36 1.40 -29.84
C MET A 230 10.67 2.36 -30.81
N ASN A 231 9.90 1.85 -31.79
CA ASN A 231 9.11 2.66 -32.71
C ASN A 231 7.82 3.21 -32.07
N ARG A 232 7.51 2.85 -30.82
CA ARG A 232 6.28 3.20 -30.10
C ARG A 232 6.56 3.95 -28.79
N ILE A 233 7.77 4.44 -28.60
CA ILE A 233 8.08 5.32 -27.48
C ILE A 233 7.45 6.70 -27.70
N ASP A 234 7.10 7.37 -26.62
CA ASP A 234 6.59 8.73 -26.63
C ASP A 234 7.65 9.75 -27.11
N GLU A 235 7.21 10.98 -27.39
CA GLU A 235 8.12 12.04 -27.87
C GLU A 235 9.24 12.34 -26.87
N SER A 236 8.93 12.24 -25.57
CA SER A 236 9.91 12.49 -24.51
C SER A 236 10.97 11.39 -24.47
N GLY A 237 10.56 10.12 -24.56
CA GLY A 237 11.46 8.99 -24.72
C GLY A 237 12.34 9.10 -25.97
N CYS A 238 11.80 9.54 -27.10
CA CYS A 238 12.57 9.82 -28.32
C CYS A 238 13.70 10.84 -28.07
N ARG A 239 13.40 11.95 -27.36
CA ARG A 239 14.39 12.96 -27.01
C ARG A 239 15.48 12.38 -26.09
N ALA A 240 15.09 11.66 -25.04
CA ALA A 240 16.02 11.04 -24.09
C ALA A 240 16.93 10.01 -24.77
N LEU A 241 16.37 9.15 -25.63
CA LEU A 241 17.12 8.19 -26.43
C LEU A 241 18.17 8.88 -27.32
N ASN A 242 17.79 9.95 -28.01
CA ASN A 242 18.71 10.70 -28.86
C ASN A 242 19.87 11.32 -28.06
N ARG A 243 19.62 11.80 -26.82
CA ARG A 243 20.69 12.27 -25.93
C ARG A 243 21.62 11.13 -25.52
N LEU A 244 21.06 9.97 -25.15
CA LEU A 244 21.85 8.79 -24.73
C LEU A 244 22.71 8.24 -25.88
N ARG A 245 22.19 8.21 -27.11
CA ARG A 245 22.92 7.75 -28.30
C ARG A 245 24.16 8.58 -28.65
N LYS A 246 24.23 9.85 -28.21
CA LYS A 246 25.41 10.71 -28.36
C LYS A 246 26.57 10.32 -27.42
N GLN A 247 26.36 9.37 -26.50
CA GLN A 247 27.31 9.03 -25.44
C GLN A 247 27.72 7.56 -25.57
N PRO A 248 28.77 7.22 -26.34
CA PRO A 248 29.17 5.82 -26.60
C PRO A 248 29.53 5.07 -25.32
N GLY A 249 29.03 3.85 -25.20
CA GLY A 249 29.16 3.02 -24.01
C GLY A 249 29.37 1.55 -24.37
N LYS A 250 29.70 0.75 -23.36
CA LYS A 250 29.75 -0.73 -23.48
C LYS A 250 28.50 -1.38 -22.88
N MET A 251 27.72 -0.63 -22.11
CA MET A 251 26.55 -1.11 -21.38
C MET A 251 25.46 -0.04 -21.40
N TYR A 252 24.24 -0.44 -21.74
CA TYR A 252 23.05 0.41 -21.69
C TYR A 252 21.89 -0.31 -21.05
N TRP A 253 21.04 0.46 -20.38
CA TRP A 253 19.78 -0.02 -19.81
C TRP A 253 18.60 0.72 -20.44
N VAL A 254 17.57 -0.02 -20.79
CA VAL A 254 16.30 0.57 -21.25
C VAL A 254 15.23 0.06 -20.32
N VAL A 255 14.63 0.97 -19.57
CA VAL A 255 13.47 0.70 -18.74
C VAL A 255 12.26 1.19 -19.49
N PHE A 256 11.32 0.30 -19.76
CA PHE A 256 10.05 0.62 -20.38
C PHE A 256 8.98 0.71 -19.32
N VAL A 257 8.12 1.70 -19.46
CA VAL A 257 6.88 1.86 -18.69
C VAL A 257 5.74 1.90 -19.68
N ALA A 258 4.68 1.14 -19.43
CA ALA A 258 3.55 1.06 -20.34
C ALA A 258 2.24 0.87 -19.59
N GLU A 259 1.17 1.45 -20.12
CA GLU A 259 -0.19 1.22 -19.62
C GLU A 259 -0.68 -0.17 -20.06
N ILE A 260 -1.35 -0.84 -19.12
CA ILE A 260 -2.07 -2.09 -19.34
C ILE A 260 -3.51 -1.87 -18.84
N PRO A 261 -4.48 -2.70 -19.24
CA PRO A 261 -5.86 -2.51 -18.78
C PRO A 261 -5.94 -2.45 -17.25
N GLY A 262 -6.33 -1.29 -16.70
CA GLY A 262 -6.47 -1.06 -15.27
C GLY A 262 -5.17 -0.85 -14.47
N SER A 263 -3.98 -0.80 -15.10
CA SER A 263 -2.71 -0.64 -14.36
C SER A 263 -1.54 -0.17 -15.24
N VAL A 264 -0.33 -0.19 -14.68
CA VAL A 264 0.92 0.13 -15.37
C VAL A 264 1.91 -1.01 -15.16
N THR A 265 2.62 -1.39 -16.22
CA THR A 265 3.70 -2.38 -16.17
C THR A 265 5.06 -1.74 -16.45
N SER A 266 6.11 -2.33 -15.88
CA SER A 266 7.48 -1.92 -16.14
C SER A 266 8.42 -3.12 -16.29
N PHE A 267 9.38 -2.98 -17.19
CA PHE A 267 10.33 -4.03 -17.55
C PHE A 267 11.59 -3.41 -18.16
N ALA A 268 12.69 -4.16 -18.21
CA ALA A 268 13.95 -3.62 -18.68
C ALA A 268 14.68 -4.56 -19.63
N ILE A 269 15.51 -3.97 -20.49
CA ILE A 269 16.48 -4.69 -21.32
C ILE A 269 17.87 -4.13 -21.05
N HIS A 270 18.81 -5.03 -20.76
CA HIS A 270 20.21 -4.72 -20.55
C HIS A 270 21.02 -5.12 -21.79
N PHE A 271 21.69 -4.13 -22.38
CA PHE A 271 22.56 -4.28 -23.53
C PHE A 271 24.01 -4.31 -23.09
N ARG A 272 24.79 -5.29 -23.56
CA ARG A 272 26.24 -5.38 -23.31
C ARG A 272 27.02 -5.62 -24.61
N SER A 273 28.12 -4.90 -24.81
CA SER A 273 29.05 -5.14 -25.91
C SER A 273 30.51 -5.07 -25.43
N GLN A 274 31.40 -5.76 -26.15
CA GLN A 274 32.84 -5.74 -25.87
C GLN A 274 33.48 -4.41 -26.30
N LYS A 275 32.96 -3.82 -27.38
CA LYS A 275 33.41 -2.53 -27.94
C LYS A 275 32.49 -1.41 -27.50
N LYS A 276 33.03 -0.18 -27.42
CA LYS A 276 32.19 1.00 -27.23
C LYS A 276 31.38 1.21 -28.50
N GLY A 277 30.07 1.37 -28.34
CA GLY A 277 29.16 1.66 -29.44
C GLY A 277 28.07 2.61 -28.99
N ARG A 278 27.25 3.08 -29.94
CA ARG A 278 26.01 3.78 -29.64
C ARG A 278 24.95 2.78 -29.20
N MET A 279 23.98 3.25 -28.42
CA MET A 279 22.84 2.43 -28.03
C MET A 279 22.06 1.99 -29.29
N PRO A 280 21.82 0.67 -29.46
CA PRO A 280 21.20 0.13 -30.67
C PRO A 280 19.71 0.49 -30.71
N VAL A 281 19.18 0.80 -31.89
CA VAL A 281 17.74 1.07 -32.11
C VAL A 281 17.12 0.27 -33.26
N SER A 282 17.95 -0.45 -34.02
CA SER A 282 17.55 -1.31 -35.14
C SER A 282 18.14 -2.71 -34.96
N GLU A 283 17.61 -3.68 -35.71
CA GLU A 283 18.13 -5.06 -35.66
C GLU A 283 19.60 -5.13 -36.04
N GLU A 284 20.01 -4.41 -37.09
CA GLU A 284 21.39 -4.37 -37.55
C GLU A 284 22.35 -3.83 -36.47
N GLU A 285 21.97 -2.74 -35.80
CA GLU A 285 22.77 -2.16 -34.72
C GLU A 285 22.86 -3.09 -33.50
N ALA A 286 21.82 -3.88 -33.24
CA ALA A 286 21.73 -4.74 -32.06
C ALA A 286 22.52 -6.07 -32.21
N ARG A 287 22.95 -6.46 -33.42
CA ARG A 287 23.67 -7.72 -33.66
C ARG A 287 24.96 -7.85 -32.84
N ASP A 288 25.66 -6.73 -32.63
CA ASP A 288 26.92 -6.68 -31.85
C ASP A 288 26.68 -6.53 -30.33
N TRP A 289 25.42 -6.60 -29.89
CA TRP A 289 25.02 -6.45 -28.50
C TRP A 289 24.39 -7.72 -27.96
N THR A 290 24.83 -8.13 -26.78
CA THR A 290 24.10 -9.10 -25.97
C THR A 290 22.91 -8.41 -25.31
N MET A 291 21.70 -8.81 -25.68
CA MET A 291 20.45 -8.36 -25.08
C MET A 291 19.99 -9.33 -24.00
N VAL A 292 19.68 -8.82 -22.82
CA VAL A 292 19.14 -9.63 -21.72
C VAL A 292 17.93 -8.91 -21.11
N PRO A 293 16.76 -9.56 -21.04
CA PRO A 293 15.60 -9.00 -20.37
C PRO A 293 15.78 -9.07 -18.84
N TYR A 294 15.27 -8.05 -18.14
CA TYR A 294 15.27 -7.95 -16.68
C TYR A 294 13.88 -7.58 -16.18
N ASN A 295 13.52 -8.08 -15.00
CA ASN A 295 12.32 -7.63 -14.31
C ASN A 295 12.61 -6.30 -13.62
N VAL A 296 11.70 -5.35 -13.77
CA VAL A 296 11.77 -4.09 -13.01
C VAL A 296 11.00 -4.25 -11.72
N ARG A 297 11.67 -3.92 -10.62
CA ARG A 297 11.07 -3.72 -9.30
C ARG A 297 10.96 -2.20 -9.10
N SER A 298 9.79 -1.67 -9.50
CA SER A 298 9.54 -0.23 -9.45
C SER A 298 9.44 0.26 -8.00
N LEU A 299 10.25 1.26 -7.68
CA LEU A 299 10.17 2.06 -6.46
C LEU A 299 9.64 3.44 -6.87
N SER A 300 8.35 3.52 -7.15
CA SER A 300 7.67 4.73 -7.58
C SER A 300 6.50 5.03 -6.66
N ARG A 301 6.34 6.30 -6.27
CA ARG A 301 5.25 6.74 -5.39
C ARG A 301 3.89 6.26 -5.91
N ASP A 302 3.64 6.53 -7.19
CA ASP A 302 2.34 6.30 -7.82
C ASP A 302 1.98 4.83 -7.99
N ALA A 303 2.96 3.92 -7.91
CA ALA A 303 2.70 2.49 -7.95
C ALA A 303 2.57 1.88 -6.54
N LEU A 304 3.32 2.40 -5.57
CA LEU A 304 3.42 1.80 -4.25
C LEU A 304 2.41 2.36 -3.25
N VAL A 305 2.09 3.66 -3.32
CA VAL A 305 1.09 4.28 -2.43
C VAL A 305 -0.30 3.66 -2.65
N PRO A 306 -0.88 3.61 -3.87
CA PRO A 306 -2.18 2.97 -4.09
C PRO A 306 -2.18 1.48 -3.75
N ARG A 307 -1.07 0.78 -4.03
CA ARG A 307 -0.94 -0.65 -3.69
C ARG A 307 -0.98 -0.91 -2.19
N GLY A 308 -0.52 0.05 -1.38
CA GLY A 308 -0.63 0.02 0.08
C GLY A 308 -1.98 0.50 0.61
N GLY A 309 -2.93 0.86 -0.26
CA GLY A 309 -4.23 1.44 0.12
C GLY A 309 -4.19 2.95 0.40
N GLY A 310 -3.08 3.63 0.14
CA GLY A 310 -2.97 5.09 0.24
C GLY A 310 -3.45 5.82 -1.02
N SER A 311 -3.68 7.14 -0.91
CA SER A 311 -4.07 7.98 -2.04
C SER A 311 -2.92 8.91 -2.46
N ILE A 312 -2.65 8.96 -3.76
CA ILE A 312 -1.70 9.92 -4.36
C ILE A 312 -2.19 11.37 -4.28
N GLU A 313 -3.50 11.60 -4.13
CA GLU A 313 -4.10 12.93 -4.01
C GLU A 313 -3.65 13.64 -2.72
N LEU A 314 -3.37 12.84 -1.68
CA LEU A 314 -2.91 13.32 -0.38
C LEU A 314 -1.43 13.75 -0.39
N ALA A 315 -0.69 13.48 -1.48
CA ALA A 315 0.73 13.80 -1.57
C ALA A 315 1.03 15.31 -1.53
N LYS A 316 0.02 16.17 -1.73
CA LYS A 316 0.17 17.63 -1.63
C LYS A 316 -0.33 18.20 -0.29
N LYS A 317 -1.03 17.39 0.51
CA LYS A 317 -1.61 17.83 1.78
C LYS A 317 -0.54 17.96 2.86
N SER A 318 -0.72 18.95 3.73
CA SER A 318 0.17 19.32 4.83
C SER A 318 -0.56 19.21 6.16
N VAL A 319 -0.09 18.32 7.03
CA VAL A 319 -0.68 18.10 8.35
C VAL A 319 0.31 18.48 9.45
N LEU A 320 -0.15 19.22 10.45
CA LEU A 320 0.57 19.43 11.71
C LEU A 320 0.08 18.44 12.76
N LEU A 321 0.94 17.60 13.29
CA LEU A 321 0.67 16.71 14.41
C LEU A 321 1.35 17.24 15.67
N VAL A 322 0.56 17.56 16.68
CA VAL A 322 1.01 18.03 17.99
C VAL A 322 0.84 16.92 19.02
N GLY A 323 1.96 16.47 19.59
CA GLY A 323 2.04 15.29 20.44
C GLY A 323 2.21 14.03 19.59
N CYS A 324 3.36 13.38 19.72
CA CYS A 324 3.64 12.09 19.09
C CYS A 324 3.91 11.01 20.14
N GLY A 325 3.15 11.00 21.24
CA GLY A 325 3.12 9.93 22.23
C GLY A 325 2.46 8.65 21.70
N SER A 326 1.75 7.92 22.57
CA SER A 326 1.14 6.63 22.23
C SER A 326 0.17 6.72 21.04
N VAL A 327 -0.81 7.62 21.10
CA VAL A 327 -1.79 7.82 20.02
C VAL A 327 -1.14 8.56 18.84
N GLY A 328 -0.46 9.68 19.11
CA GLY A 328 0.07 10.56 18.07
C GLY A 328 1.10 9.89 17.16
N SER A 329 2.02 9.08 17.70
CA SER A 329 3.01 8.36 16.87
C SER A 329 2.35 7.34 15.93
N GLU A 330 1.26 6.72 16.36
CA GLU A 330 0.45 5.82 15.54
C GLU A 330 -0.42 6.56 14.50
N VAL A 331 -0.87 7.79 14.81
CA VAL A 331 -1.50 8.68 13.82
C VAL A 331 -0.49 9.08 12.75
N ALA A 332 0.72 9.50 13.13
CA ALA A 332 1.79 9.88 12.21
C ALA A 332 2.10 8.76 11.20
N TYR A 333 2.23 7.52 11.70
CA TYR A 333 2.44 6.34 10.88
C TYR A 333 1.29 6.10 9.88
N ARG A 334 0.03 6.16 10.33
CA ARG A 334 -1.12 5.92 9.47
C ARG A 334 -1.33 7.02 8.43
N LEU A 335 -1.13 8.28 8.79
CA LEU A 335 -1.22 9.39 7.83
C LEU A 335 -0.19 9.26 6.71
N THR A 336 1.08 8.97 7.04
CA THR A 336 2.11 8.75 6.03
C THR A 336 1.85 7.47 5.21
N SER A 337 1.33 6.40 5.83
CA SER A 337 0.89 5.19 5.12
C SER A 337 -0.30 5.45 4.18
N ALA A 338 -1.19 6.39 4.52
CA ALA A 338 -2.33 6.78 3.70
C ALA A 338 -1.93 7.66 2.50
N GLY A 339 -0.65 8.07 2.41
CA GLY A 339 -0.14 8.89 1.30
C GLY A 339 -0.07 10.38 1.59
N ILE A 340 -0.22 10.82 2.84
CA ILE A 340 0.02 12.24 3.21
C ILE A 340 1.45 12.61 2.87
N GLY A 341 1.58 13.63 2.02
CA GLY A 341 2.87 14.04 1.48
C GLY A 341 3.69 14.88 2.45
N ASN A 342 3.07 15.75 3.25
CA ASN A 342 3.78 16.61 4.18
C ASN A 342 3.23 16.45 5.60
N LEU A 343 4.09 16.05 6.54
CA LEU A 343 3.73 15.90 7.94
C LEU A 343 4.75 16.65 8.81
N THR A 344 4.30 17.65 9.54
CA THR A 344 5.11 18.28 10.60
C THR A 344 4.71 17.67 11.93
N ILE A 345 5.67 17.11 12.66
CA ILE A 345 5.45 16.49 13.97
C ILE A 345 6.11 17.37 15.03
N THR A 346 5.37 17.73 16.07
CA THR A 346 5.96 18.39 17.22
C THR A 346 5.67 17.63 18.51
N ASP A 347 6.70 17.51 19.33
CA ASP A 347 6.64 16.91 20.67
C ASP A 347 7.88 17.36 21.45
N SER A 348 7.68 17.92 22.64
CA SER A 348 8.77 18.42 23.48
C SER A 348 9.45 17.33 24.30
N ASP A 349 8.86 16.13 24.38
CA ASP A 349 9.33 15.08 25.26
C ASP A 349 10.49 14.27 24.68
N VAL A 350 11.18 13.59 25.59
CA VAL A 350 12.16 12.55 25.31
C VAL A 350 11.49 11.18 25.48
N PHE A 351 11.83 10.24 24.60
CA PHE A 351 11.34 8.87 24.67
C PHE A 351 11.99 8.12 25.84
N SER A 352 11.18 7.49 26.69
CA SER A 352 11.62 6.68 27.83
C SER A 352 11.15 5.23 27.74
N GLU A 353 11.76 4.37 28.55
CA GLU A 353 11.43 2.96 28.73
C GLU A 353 9.95 2.72 29.07
N ASP A 354 9.34 3.62 29.86
CA ASP A 354 7.92 3.56 30.25
C ASP A 354 6.96 3.67 29.07
N ASN A 355 7.45 4.11 27.90
CA ASN A 355 6.64 4.29 26.70
C ASN A 355 6.70 3.07 25.75
N LEU A 356 7.65 2.14 25.94
CA LEU A 356 7.97 1.06 24.98
C LEU A 356 6.76 0.22 24.54
N TYR A 357 5.84 -0.07 25.46
CA TYR A 357 4.71 -0.98 25.18
C TYR A 357 3.48 -0.31 24.54
N ARG A 358 3.50 1.02 24.36
CA ARG A 358 2.38 1.77 23.79
C ARG A 358 2.78 2.82 22.77
N HIS A 359 4.06 2.86 22.37
CA HIS A 359 4.60 3.81 21.41
C HIS A 359 5.25 3.06 20.24
N THR A 360 5.30 3.68 19.06
CA THR A 360 5.90 3.08 17.86
C THR A 360 7.43 3.00 17.85
N LEU A 361 8.11 3.69 18.77
CA LEU A 361 9.57 3.71 18.86
C LEU A 361 10.09 2.48 19.62
N CYS A 362 11.37 2.14 19.45
CA CYS A 362 11.94 0.95 20.07
C CYS A 362 13.13 1.28 20.98
N VAL A 363 13.72 0.25 21.60
CA VAL A 363 14.76 0.38 22.63
C VAL A 363 15.94 1.25 22.21
N LYS A 364 16.31 1.25 20.92
CA LYS A 364 17.42 2.05 20.40
C LYS A 364 17.16 3.57 20.46
N ASP A 365 15.89 3.97 20.56
CA ASP A 365 15.44 5.36 20.51
C ASP A 365 15.27 5.96 21.92
N ILE A 366 15.51 5.19 22.99
CA ILE A 366 15.45 5.67 24.37
C ILE A 366 16.46 6.81 24.56
N GLY A 367 16.01 7.91 25.17
CA GLY A 367 16.81 9.13 25.37
C GLY A 367 16.79 10.10 24.17
N PHE A 368 16.19 9.73 23.04
CA PHE A 368 16.00 10.65 21.91
C PHE A 368 14.69 11.43 22.05
N SER A 369 14.66 12.63 21.47
CA SER A 369 13.41 13.40 21.32
C SER A 369 12.40 12.61 20.48
N LYS A 370 11.17 12.50 20.97
CA LYS A 370 10.12 11.69 20.33
C LYS A 370 9.86 12.15 18.89
N SER A 371 9.67 13.45 18.68
CA SER A 371 9.37 14.01 17.35
C SER A 371 10.48 13.73 16.33
N VAL A 372 11.74 13.85 16.73
CA VAL A 372 12.91 13.55 15.89
C VAL A 372 12.93 12.08 15.52
N ALA A 373 12.84 11.19 16.51
CA ALA A 373 12.94 9.75 16.30
C ALA A 373 11.78 9.21 15.43
N VAL A 374 10.54 9.68 15.69
CA VAL A 374 9.37 9.32 14.87
C VAL A 374 9.55 9.83 13.44
N ALA A 375 9.97 11.07 13.23
CA ALA A 375 10.16 11.60 11.88
C ALA A 375 11.19 10.79 11.08
N LEU A 376 12.32 10.41 11.69
CA LEU A 376 13.34 9.59 11.04
C LEU A 376 12.86 8.19 10.71
N ASP A 377 12.11 7.55 11.61
CA ASP A 377 11.52 6.23 11.37
C ASP A 377 10.49 6.27 10.22
N LEU A 378 9.64 7.29 10.18
CA LEU A 378 8.65 7.47 9.12
C LEU A 378 9.29 7.77 7.76
N GLN A 379 10.32 8.62 7.70
CA GLN A 379 11.07 8.85 6.46
C GLN A 379 11.74 7.57 5.95
N SER A 380 12.16 6.68 6.85
CA SER A 380 12.73 5.38 6.45
C SER A 380 11.67 4.42 5.92
N LYS A 381 10.45 4.44 6.47
CA LYS A 381 9.34 3.55 6.09
C LYS A 381 8.59 4.03 4.85
N HIS A 382 8.32 5.33 4.77
CA HIS A 382 7.54 5.99 3.73
C HIS A 382 8.41 7.09 3.08
N PRO A 383 9.33 6.72 2.16
CA PRO A 383 10.34 7.66 1.66
C PRO A 383 9.75 8.88 0.93
N TRP A 384 8.58 8.73 0.30
CA TRP A 384 7.92 9.85 -0.38
C TRP A 384 7.23 10.84 0.57
N ALA A 385 7.14 10.54 1.87
CA ALA A 385 6.60 11.47 2.84
C ALA A 385 7.68 12.48 3.28
N ASN A 386 7.38 13.77 3.15
CA ASN A 386 8.14 14.86 3.72
C ASN A 386 7.76 15.02 5.21
N VAL A 387 8.50 14.35 6.08
CA VAL A 387 8.28 14.45 7.52
C VAL A 387 9.27 15.43 8.15
N VAL A 388 8.77 16.51 8.74
CA VAL A 388 9.56 17.50 9.47
C VAL A 388 9.26 17.37 10.95
N TRP A 389 10.24 17.63 11.81
CA TRP A 389 10.06 17.60 13.26
C TRP A 389 10.31 18.97 13.88
N ARG A 390 9.63 19.24 15.00
CA ARG A 390 9.85 20.37 15.92
C ARG A 390 9.78 19.87 17.36
N LYS A 391 10.19 20.72 18.31
CA LYS A 391 10.18 20.42 19.75
C LYS A 391 9.30 21.41 20.54
N ASP A 392 8.32 21.94 19.85
CA ASP A 392 7.36 22.92 20.36
C ASP A 392 6.25 22.18 21.12
N ARG A 393 5.74 22.80 22.18
CA ARG A 393 4.49 22.39 22.82
C ARG A 393 3.30 23.03 22.12
N LEU A 394 2.08 22.58 22.43
CA LEU A 394 0.88 23.16 21.84
C LEU A 394 0.75 24.66 22.16
N GLU A 395 1.12 25.07 23.38
CA GLU A 395 1.10 26.46 23.80
C GLU A 395 2.07 27.37 23.04
N ASP A 396 3.16 26.82 22.49
CA ASP A 396 4.18 27.55 21.71
C ASP A 396 3.70 27.81 20.27
N LEU A 397 2.71 27.05 19.80
CA LEU A 397 2.12 27.14 18.46
C LEU A 397 0.94 28.12 18.38
N ARG A 398 0.70 28.89 19.45
CA ARG A 398 -0.33 29.94 19.48
C ARG A 398 0.15 31.18 18.73
N ASP A 399 0.34 31.00 17.44
CA ASP A 399 0.77 31.99 16.45
C ASP A 399 0.09 31.67 15.11
N PRO A 400 -0.71 32.59 14.51
CA PRO A 400 -1.42 32.29 13.28
C PRO A 400 -0.47 31.89 12.13
N GLU A 401 0.69 32.55 12.03
CA GLU A 401 1.67 32.27 10.98
C GLU A 401 2.25 30.85 11.09
N ALA A 402 2.28 30.29 12.32
CA ALA A 402 2.72 28.93 12.57
C ALA A 402 1.67 27.88 12.18
N LEU A 403 0.39 28.25 12.07
CA LEU A 403 -0.74 27.33 11.85
C LEU A 403 -1.27 27.37 10.41
N GLU A 404 -1.37 28.57 9.82
CA GLU A 404 -1.92 28.82 8.47
C GLU A 404 -1.34 27.95 7.33
N PRO A 405 -0.05 27.53 7.33
CA PRO A 405 0.49 26.71 6.26
C PRO A 405 -0.08 25.28 6.16
N PHE A 406 -0.87 24.83 7.14
CA PHE A 406 -1.37 23.46 7.22
C PHE A 406 -2.82 23.34 6.74
N ASP A 407 -3.13 22.21 6.08
CA ASP A 407 -4.51 21.86 5.70
C ASP A 407 -5.32 21.33 6.90
N LEU A 408 -4.64 20.81 7.92
CA LEU A 408 -5.23 20.17 9.10
C LEU A 408 -4.23 20.15 10.26
N ILE A 409 -4.72 20.40 11.47
CA ILE A 409 -3.98 20.21 12.72
C ILE A 409 -4.54 19.01 13.46
N VAL A 410 -3.69 18.13 13.98
CA VAL A 410 -4.07 17.00 14.84
C VAL A 410 -3.40 17.17 16.20
N VAL A 411 -4.20 17.21 17.25
CA VAL A 411 -3.78 17.38 18.63
C VAL A 411 -4.00 16.06 19.38
N ALA A 412 -2.88 15.44 19.79
CA ALA A 412 -2.84 14.16 20.48
C ALA A 412 -1.97 14.24 21.76
N ILE A 413 -2.07 15.35 22.50
CA ILE A 413 -1.28 15.61 23.71
C ILE A 413 -1.91 15.04 24.99
N GLY A 414 -3.21 14.74 24.97
CA GLY A 414 -3.93 14.17 26.12
C GLY A 414 -4.03 15.12 27.31
N SER A 415 -4.11 16.43 27.04
CA SER A 415 -4.16 17.48 28.06
C SER A 415 -5.37 18.37 27.83
N PRO A 416 -6.55 18.00 28.39
CA PRO A 416 -7.81 18.71 28.12
C PRO A 416 -7.75 20.21 28.44
N THR A 417 -6.97 20.61 29.44
CA THR A 417 -6.80 22.02 29.82
C THR A 417 -6.05 22.82 28.74
N VAL A 418 -4.93 22.30 28.25
CA VAL A 418 -4.13 22.99 27.22
C VAL A 418 -4.88 22.99 25.88
N GLU A 419 -5.58 21.89 25.58
CA GLU A 419 -6.46 21.77 24.42
C GLU A 419 -7.59 22.81 24.44
N ARG A 420 -8.20 23.06 25.60
CA ARG A 420 -9.23 24.09 25.77
C ARG A 420 -8.68 25.49 25.49
N VAL A 421 -7.52 25.82 26.06
CA VAL A 421 -6.85 27.11 25.83
C VAL A 421 -6.50 27.29 24.36
N PHE A 422 -6.05 26.23 23.68
CA PHE A 422 -5.76 26.27 22.26
C PHE A 422 -7.02 26.47 21.40
N ALA A 423 -8.13 25.79 21.72
CA ALA A 423 -9.39 25.98 21.01
C ALA A 423 -9.92 27.42 21.14
N GLU A 424 -9.83 28.00 22.35
CA GLU A 424 -10.18 29.40 22.59
C GLU A 424 -9.30 30.35 21.77
N TYR A 425 -7.98 30.11 21.74
CA TYR A 425 -7.04 30.86 20.92
C TYR A 425 -7.40 30.81 19.43
N CYS A 426 -7.62 29.61 18.87
CA CYS A 426 -8.00 29.46 17.46
C CYS A 426 -9.26 30.25 17.11
N ARG A 427 -10.26 30.24 18.00
CA ARG A 427 -11.51 30.99 17.82
C ARG A 427 -11.28 32.50 17.88
N GLU A 428 -10.55 32.99 18.90
CA GLU A 428 -10.30 34.42 19.11
C GLU A 428 -9.49 35.04 17.96
N HIS A 429 -8.52 34.30 17.44
CA HIS A 429 -7.66 34.73 16.34
C HIS A 429 -8.18 34.33 14.96
N ARG A 430 -9.38 33.73 14.88
CA ARG A 430 -10.04 33.31 13.62
C ARG A 430 -9.15 32.43 12.74
N ILE A 431 -8.49 31.46 13.35
CA ILE A 431 -7.72 30.46 12.62
C ILE A 431 -8.68 29.63 11.77
N GLU A 432 -8.49 29.65 10.45
CA GLU A 432 -9.34 28.92 9.50
C GLU A 432 -8.92 27.45 9.30
N VAL A 433 -7.79 27.05 9.89
CA VAL A 433 -7.27 25.69 9.80
C VAL A 433 -8.08 24.75 10.70
N PRO A 434 -8.68 23.68 10.16
CA PRO A 434 -9.42 22.68 10.94
C PRO A 434 -8.54 21.97 11.96
N VAL A 435 -9.12 21.60 13.09
CA VAL A 435 -8.41 20.95 14.19
C VAL A 435 -9.10 19.63 14.55
N ILE A 436 -8.31 18.56 14.65
CA ILE A 436 -8.75 17.29 15.23
C ILE A 436 -8.11 17.12 16.60
N ASN A 437 -8.92 16.95 17.65
CA ASN A 437 -8.44 16.52 18.97
C ASN A 437 -8.81 15.06 19.19
N CYS A 438 -7.88 14.26 19.73
CA CYS A 438 -8.16 12.87 20.08
C CYS A 438 -7.57 12.46 21.43
N TRP A 439 -8.24 11.52 22.09
CA TRP A 439 -7.81 10.99 23.38
C TRP A 439 -8.33 9.57 23.61
N VAL A 440 -7.67 8.87 24.52
CA VAL A 440 -8.05 7.55 25.02
C VAL A 440 -8.41 7.67 26.49
N GLU A 441 -9.49 7.01 26.91
CA GLU A 441 -9.89 6.95 28.31
C GLU A 441 -9.16 5.84 29.07
N ALA A 442 -9.09 5.99 30.39
CA ALA A 442 -8.48 4.99 31.28
C ALA A 442 -9.12 3.60 31.09
N TYR A 443 -8.32 2.57 31.34
CA TYR A 443 -8.65 1.15 31.18
C TYR A 443 -9.10 0.78 29.76
N GLY A 444 -8.90 1.66 28.78
CA GLY A 444 -9.33 1.45 27.40
C GLY A 444 -10.85 1.32 27.27
N VAL A 445 -11.64 1.94 28.16
CA VAL A 445 -13.12 1.89 28.08
C VAL A 445 -13.66 2.57 26.82
N GLY A 446 -12.86 3.44 26.21
CA GLY A 446 -13.15 4.04 24.92
C GLY A 446 -12.07 5.02 24.48
N GLY A 447 -12.25 5.53 23.28
CA GLY A 447 -11.44 6.60 22.73
C GLY A 447 -12.25 7.42 21.75
N HIS A 448 -11.83 8.68 21.58
CA HIS A 448 -12.62 9.71 20.93
C HIS A 448 -11.75 10.55 20.01
N ALA A 449 -12.37 11.03 18.94
CA ALA A 449 -11.83 12.10 18.12
C ALA A 449 -12.95 13.09 17.79
N ILE A 450 -12.61 14.38 17.79
CA ILE A 450 -13.46 15.47 17.34
C ILE A 450 -12.74 16.22 16.23
N LEU A 451 -13.46 16.56 15.17
CA LEU A 451 -13.06 17.44 14.08
C LEU A 451 -13.83 18.74 14.26
N ASP A 452 -13.12 19.83 14.51
CA ASP A 452 -13.64 21.19 14.52
C ASP A 452 -13.26 21.87 13.19
N VAL A 453 -14.28 22.18 12.37
CA VAL A 453 -14.13 22.90 11.11
C VAL A 453 -14.59 24.35 11.32
N PRO A 454 -13.67 25.34 11.26
CA PRO A 454 -14.02 26.75 11.39
C PRO A 454 -15.13 27.16 10.42
N GLY A 455 -16.10 27.94 10.92
CA GLY A 455 -17.26 28.41 10.13
C GLY A 455 -18.40 27.40 9.98
N MET A 456 -18.25 26.15 10.46
CA MET A 456 -19.32 25.14 10.48
C MET A 456 -19.95 25.00 11.87
N LYS A 457 -21.20 24.53 11.92
CA LYS A 457 -21.85 24.22 13.21
C LYS A 457 -21.16 23.04 13.89
N GLY A 458 -20.93 23.17 15.20
CA GLY A 458 -20.33 22.14 16.04
C GLY A 458 -18.87 22.42 16.37
N CYS A 459 -18.58 23.49 17.10
CA CYS A 459 -17.21 23.78 17.53
C CYS A 459 -16.73 22.81 18.62
N TRP A 460 -15.44 22.90 18.98
CA TRP A 460 -14.83 22.16 20.09
C TRP A 460 -15.65 22.23 21.40
N HIS A 461 -16.23 23.39 21.72
CA HIS A 461 -17.03 23.57 22.95
C HIS A 461 -18.32 22.74 22.96
N CYS A 462 -18.83 22.28 21.81
CA CYS A 462 -19.98 21.37 21.76
C CYS A 462 -19.68 20.03 22.44
N ALA A 463 -18.42 19.57 22.43
CA ALA A 463 -17.99 18.39 23.18
C ALA A 463 -17.93 18.62 24.69
N TYR A 464 -18.06 19.85 25.16
CA TYR A 464 -17.96 20.23 26.57
C TYR A 464 -19.22 20.92 27.08
N VAL A 465 -20.38 20.57 26.52
CA VAL A 465 -21.68 20.93 27.11
C VAL A 465 -22.05 19.89 28.16
N ASP A 466 -22.27 20.32 29.39
CA ASP A 466 -22.67 19.45 30.49
C ASP A 466 -24.11 18.94 30.27
N PRO A 467 -24.34 17.62 30.31
CA PRO A 467 -25.65 17.05 29.96
C PRO A 467 -26.73 17.31 31.01
N ASP A 468 -26.37 17.61 32.26
CA ASP A 468 -27.31 17.79 33.36
C ASP A 468 -27.70 19.27 33.51
N THR A 469 -26.73 20.17 33.38
CA THR A 469 -26.94 21.63 33.52
C THR A 469 -27.22 22.32 32.20
N LEU A 470 -26.95 21.66 31.06
CA LEU A 470 -27.04 22.21 29.70
C LEU A 470 -26.13 23.44 29.47
N GLY A 471 -25.16 23.68 30.36
CA GLY A 471 -24.19 24.77 30.28
C GLY A 471 -22.77 24.28 29.94
N ARG A 472 -21.77 25.13 30.15
CA ARG A 472 -20.36 24.76 29.97
C ARG A 472 -19.92 23.73 31.01
N GLY A 473 -19.51 22.56 30.54
CA GLY A 473 -19.00 21.45 31.33
C GLY A 473 -17.49 21.48 31.57
N LEU A 474 -17.10 20.83 32.67
CA LEU A 474 -15.69 20.66 33.06
C LEU A 474 -15.03 19.47 32.34
N ALA A 475 -15.81 18.44 32.01
CA ALA A 475 -15.37 17.26 31.29
C ALA A 475 -16.08 17.15 29.94
N SER A 476 -15.45 16.43 29.00
CA SER A 476 -16.08 16.15 27.71
C SER A 476 -17.34 15.31 27.91
N ASN A 477 -18.45 15.71 27.28
CA ASN A 477 -19.69 14.95 27.23
C ASN A 477 -19.59 13.68 26.37
N LEU A 478 -18.45 13.50 25.68
CA LEU A 478 -18.12 12.28 24.96
C LEU A 478 -17.51 11.21 25.88
N ASN A 479 -17.01 11.55 27.06
CA ASN A 479 -16.39 10.57 27.94
C ASN A 479 -17.36 9.47 28.41
N PHE A 480 -16.85 8.26 28.51
CA PHE A 480 -17.55 7.10 29.05
C PHE A 480 -17.35 6.92 30.54
N LEU A 481 -16.26 7.40 31.12
CA LEU A 481 -16.08 7.45 32.57
C LEU A 481 -16.74 8.71 33.14
N LYS A 482 -17.40 8.57 34.30
CA LYS A 482 -17.90 9.75 35.03
C LYS A 482 -16.72 10.64 35.45
N PRO A 483 -16.90 11.97 35.44
CA PRO A 483 -15.88 12.90 35.92
C PRO A 483 -15.63 12.76 37.43
N ASN A 484 -14.57 13.40 37.92
CA ASN A 484 -14.20 13.46 39.35
C ASN A 484 -13.88 12.09 39.97
N GLN A 485 -13.15 11.24 39.23
CA GLN A 485 -12.64 9.96 39.71
C GLN A 485 -11.11 9.94 39.56
N ASP A 486 -10.38 9.37 40.51
CA ASP A 486 -8.93 9.19 40.39
C ASP A 486 -8.64 7.95 39.54
N LEU A 487 -8.35 8.18 38.27
CA LEU A 487 -8.13 7.12 37.28
C LEU A 487 -6.67 6.68 37.20
N THR A 488 -5.76 7.33 37.94
CA THR A 488 -4.32 7.10 37.79
C THR A 488 -3.83 5.93 38.63
N LEU A 489 -2.86 5.19 38.10
CA LEU A 489 -2.13 4.18 38.86
C LEU A 489 -0.76 4.72 39.24
N THR A 490 -0.30 4.33 40.43
CA THR A 490 1.04 4.66 40.94
C THR A 490 1.95 3.44 40.91
N HIS A 491 3.19 3.63 40.48
CA HIS A 491 4.25 2.62 40.65
C HIS A 491 5.37 3.23 41.50
N GLY A 492 5.50 2.80 42.77
CA GLY A 492 6.60 3.26 43.64
C GLY A 492 6.44 4.65 44.28
N GLY A 493 5.22 5.20 44.36
CA GLY A 493 4.90 6.46 45.08
C GLY A 493 4.35 7.57 44.19
N CYS A 494 4.22 8.79 44.73
CA CYS A 494 3.55 9.94 44.07
C CYS A 494 4.26 10.46 42.79
N GLY A 495 5.48 10.02 42.50
CA GLY A 495 6.28 10.53 41.37
C GLY A 495 6.06 9.82 40.03
N ILE A 496 5.39 8.66 40.01
CA ILE A 496 5.20 7.86 38.79
C ILE A 496 3.72 7.48 38.72
N GLN A 497 2.91 8.45 38.26
CA GLN A 497 1.49 8.26 37.97
C GLN A 497 1.28 8.10 36.47
N PHE A 498 0.43 7.15 36.07
CA PHE A 498 0.05 6.98 34.67
C PHE A 498 -1.43 6.60 34.52
N LEU A 499 -2.00 6.96 33.37
CA LEU A 499 -3.33 6.50 32.99
C LEU A 499 -3.20 5.08 32.41
N PRO A 500 -3.86 4.07 32.99
CA PRO A 500 -3.76 2.71 32.49
C PRO A 500 -4.51 2.58 31.17
N TYR A 501 -3.83 2.17 30.10
CA TYR A 501 -4.46 1.70 28.86
C TYR A 501 -3.42 0.93 28.03
N SER A 502 -3.88 0.06 27.14
CA SER A 502 -2.99 -0.74 26.29
C SER A 502 -2.58 0.01 25.02
N GLY A 503 -1.50 -0.44 24.39
CA GLY A 503 -1.15 0.00 23.02
C GLY A 503 -2.27 -0.27 22.01
N ILE A 504 -3.10 -1.30 22.23
CA ILE A 504 -4.27 -1.58 21.38
C ILE A 504 -5.29 -0.44 21.46
N ALA A 505 -5.60 0.05 22.67
CA ALA A 505 -6.52 1.17 22.85
C ALA A 505 -5.99 2.44 22.16
N ALA A 506 -4.68 2.71 22.28
CA ALA A 506 -4.03 3.81 21.57
C ALA A 506 -4.11 3.65 20.05
N GLY A 507 -3.85 2.44 19.53
CA GLY A 507 -3.94 2.11 18.11
C GLY A 507 -5.36 2.21 17.54
N LEU A 508 -6.40 1.84 18.29
CA LEU A 508 -7.80 2.03 17.89
C LEU A 508 -8.15 3.52 17.76
N THR A 509 -7.80 4.32 18.77
CA THR A 509 -7.98 5.78 18.72
C THR A 509 -7.21 6.38 17.56
N ALA A 510 -5.96 5.98 17.34
CA ALA A 510 -5.13 6.46 16.24
C ALA A 510 -5.70 6.08 14.87
N THR A 511 -6.22 4.86 14.70
CA THR A 511 -6.85 4.39 13.46
C THR A 511 -8.07 5.23 13.11
N MET A 512 -8.98 5.37 14.06
CA MET A 512 -10.20 6.17 13.92
C MET A 512 -9.89 7.65 13.65
N THR A 513 -8.90 8.22 14.36
CA THR A 513 -8.45 9.60 14.16
C THR A 513 -7.87 9.78 12.76
N SER A 514 -7.06 8.84 12.30
CA SER A 514 -6.42 8.90 10.98
C SER A 514 -7.45 8.77 9.85
N ASP A 515 -8.46 7.91 10.01
CA ASP A 515 -9.59 7.80 9.08
C ASP A 515 -10.33 9.14 8.98
N LEU A 516 -10.64 9.77 10.11
CA LEU A 516 -11.29 11.09 10.15
C LEU A 516 -10.44 12.16 9.43
N CYS A 517 -9.12 12.16 9.64
CA CYS A 517 -8.19 13.05 8.95
C CYS A 517 -8.23 12.84 7.43
N VAL A 518 -8.11 11.59 6.97
CA VAL A 518 -8.08 11.24 5.55
C VAL A 518 -9.40 11.60 4.88
N ARG A 519 -10.53 11.28 5.50
CA ARG A 519 -11.87 11.62 4.98
C ARG A 519 -12.07 13.13 4.89
N PHE A 520 -11.61 13.89 5.88
CA PHE A 520 -11.66 15.35 5.80
C PHE A 520 -10.78 15.90 4.65
N LEU A 521 -9.51 15.45 4.57
CA LEU A 521 -8.56 15.93 3.56
C LEU A 521 -8.91 15.52 2.12
N LYS A 522 -9.72 14.47 1.97
CA LYS A 522 -10.32 14.03 0.69
C LYS A 522 -11.68 14.66 0.40
N ASP A 523 -12.14 15.59 1.23
CA ASP A 523 -13.44 16.24 1.12
C ASP A 523 -14.67 15.31 1.30
N ASP A 524 -14.49 14.09 1.84
CA ASP A 524 -15.59 13.16 2.17
C ASP A 524 -16.40 13.64 3.40
N ILE A 525 -15.79 14.46 4.25
CA ILE A 525 -16.41 15.15 5.40
C ILE A 525 -16.04 16.62 5.31
N ARG A 526 -17.03 17.51 5.40
CA ARG A 526 -16.83 18.98 5.34
C ARG A 526 -17.35 19.71 6.58
N THR A 527 -17.97 19.00 7.50
CA THR A 527 -18.63 19.57 8.70
C THR A 527 -17.95 19.08 9.97
N SER A 528 -18.01 19.88 11.03
CA SER A 528 -17.52 19.48 12.33
C SER A 528 -18.19 18.20 12.83
N SER A 529 -17.37 17.26 13.27
CA SER A 529 -17.78 15.86 13.45
C SER A 529 -17.11 15.24 14.67
N THR A 530 -17.69 14.15 15.18
CA THR A 530 -17.11 13.34 16.25
C THR A 530 -17.23 11.86 15.91
N VAL A 531 -16.30 11.07 16.42
CA VAL A 531 -16.30 9.62 16.31
C VAL A 531 -15.75 9.03 17.61
N SER A 532 -16.25 7.87 18.00
CA SER A 532 -15.81 7.18 19.22
C SER A 532 -15.81 5.67 19.01
N TRP A 533 -14.89 4.97 19.67
CA TRP A 533 -14.96 3.52 19.85
C TRP A 533 -15.20 3.19 21.32
N LYS A 534 -15.90 2.07 21.57
CA LYS A 534 -16.27 1.61 22.92
C LYS A 534 -15.52 0.33 23.24
N GLY A 535 -14.77 0.35 24.33
CA GLY A 535 -14.05 -0.80 24.87
C GLY A 535 -14.82 -1.53 25.96
N SER A 536 -14.18 -2.53 26.55
CA SER A 536 -14.71 -3.25 27.71
C SER A 536 -14.63 -2.37 28.97
N SER A 537 -15.68 -2.38 29.80
CA SER A 537 -15.71 -1.71 31.10
C SER A 537 -15.28 -2.59 32.26
N VAL A 538 -15.07 -3.90 32.03
CA VAL A 538 -14.89 -4.89 33.11
C VAL A 538 -13.83 -4.46 34.11
N GLU A 539 -12.62 -4.12 33.65
CA GLU A 539 -11.53 -3.72 34.56
C GLU A 539 -11.84 -2.41 35.30
N ALA A 540 -12.49 -1.44 34.63
CA ALA A 540 -12.85 -0.18 35.25
C ALA A 540 -13.91 -0.37 36.35
N GLU A 541 -14.93 -1.20 36.09
CA GLU A 541 -15.99 -1.50 37.05
C GLU A 541 -15.50 -2.36 38.22
N GLU A 542 -14.61 -3.34 37.98
CA GLU A 542 -13.95 -4.14 39.02
C GLU A 542 -13.14 -3.27 40.00
N ARG A 543 -12.56 -2.17 39.51
CA ARG A 543 -11.86 -1.17 40.33
C ARG A 543 -12.78 -0.12 40.95
N GLY A 544 -14.09 -0.25 40.78
CA GLY A 544 -15.10 0.63 41.38
C GLY A 544 -15.37 1.94 40.63
N PHE A 545 -14.86 2.10 39.40
CA PHE A 545 -15.13 3.29 38.60
C PHE A 545 -16.53 3.27 38.01
N LYS A 546 -17.14 4.46 37.97
CA LYS A 546 -18.50 4.69 37.48
C LYS A 546 -18.46 5.15 36.03
N LEU A 547 -19.41 4.64 35.25
CA LEU A 547 -19.58 4.95 33.83
C LEU A 547 -20.72 5.94 33.61
N THR A 548 -20.65 6.71 32.53
CA THR A 548 -21.68 7.67 32.13
C THR A 548 -22.92 6.97 31.56
N TYR A 549 -24.04 7.72 31.48
CA TYR A 549 -25.23 7.25 30.76
C TYR A 549 -24.92 6.95 29.30
N ARG A 550 -24.05 7.79 28.68
CA ARG A 550 -23.58 7.62 27.30
C ARG A 550 -22.95 6.25 27.10
N TYR A 551 -22.04 5.80 27.95
CA TYR A 551 -21.40 4.48 27.80
C TYR A 551 -22.42 3.34 27.73
N ARG A 552 -23.42 3.34 28.63
CA ARG A 552 -24.43 2.27 28.70
C ARG A 552 -25.32 2.20 27.47
N HIS A 553 -25.54 3.33 26.80
CA HIS A 553 -26.43 3.45 25.64
C HIS A 553 -25.70 3.66 24.31
N PHE A 554 -24.37 3.62 24.31
CA PHE A 554 -23.56 3.77 23.10
C PHE A 554 -23.50 2.42 22.36
N VAL A 555 -24.09 2.40 21.15
CA VAL A 555 -24.30 1.19 20.33
C VAL A 555 -23.68 1.26 18.93
N GLU A 556 -23.21 2.43 18.47
CA GLU A 556 -22.63 2.60 17.13
C GLU A 556 -21.17 3.09 17.23
N PRO A 557 -20.21 2.19 17.52
CA PRO A 557 -18.79 2.54 17.48
C PRO A 557 -18.34 2.85 16.06
N LEU A 558 -17.34 3.73 15.93
CA LEU A 558 -16.70 4.12 14.67
C LEU A 558 -17.60 4.85 13.66
N THR A 559 -18.84 5.17 14.03
CA THR A 559 -19.73 6.01 13.22
C THR A 559 -19.39 7.49 13.41
N VAL A 560 -19.11 8.18 12.31
CA VAL A 560 -18.92 9.64 12.29
C VAL A 560 -20.28 10.31 12.47
N ARG A 561 -20.39 11.20 13.46
CA ARG A 561 -21.61 11.93 13.82
C ARG A 561 -21.35 13.44 13.84
N PRO A 562 -22.37 14.29 13.66
CA PRO A 562 -22.22 15.72 13.86
C PRO A 562 -21.71 16.04 15.28
N LEU A 563 -20.76 16.97 15.40
CA LEU A 563 -20.26 17.44 16.70
C LEU A 563 -21.24 18.40 17.39
N TYR A 564 -22.14 19.02 16.62
CA TYR A 564 -23.05 20.06 17.09
C TYR A 564 -23.87 19.67 18.32
N ASN A 565 -23.86 20.57 19.31
CA ASN A 565 -24.74 20.52 20.47
C ASN A 565 -25.56 21.82 20.54
N GLN A 566 -26.89 21.69 20.59
CA GLN A 566 -27.82 22.82 20.56
C GLN A 566 -27.73 23.75 21.78
N TYR A 567 -27.14 23.30 22.89
CA TYR A 567 -26.95 24.11 24.10
C TYR A 567 -25.53 24.71 24.19
N CYS A 568 -24.71 24.56 23.16
CA CYS A 568 -23.42 25.23 23.08
C CYS A 568 -23.62 26.72 22.82
N ASP A 569 -23.20 27.56 23.76
CA ASP A 569 -23.29 29.02 23.71
C ASP A 569 -22.63 29.66 22.49
N PHE A 570 -21.62 29.02 21.89
CA PHE A 570 -20.98 29.51 20.66
C PHE A 570 -21.63 29.04 19.34
N CYS A 571 -22.53 28.05 19.37
CA CYS A 571 -23.15 27.50 18.15
C CYS A 571 -24.68 27.60 18.14
N SER A 572 -25.27 27.99 19.27
CA SER A 572 -26.70 28.23 19.43
C SER A 572 -27.12 29.66 19.04
N GLU A 573 -26.16 30.58 18.99
CA GLU A 573 -26.23 31.87 18.29
C GLU A 573 -25.94 31.69 16.78
#